data_AF-A0A8X6W1L5-F1
#
_entry.id   AF-A0A8X6W1L5-F1
#
_cell.length_a   1.000
_cell.length_b   1.000
_cell.length_c   1.000
_cell.angle_alpha   90.00
_cell.angle_beta   90.00
_cell.angle_gamma   90.00
#
_symmetry.space_group_name_H-M   'P 1'
#
loop_
_entity.id
_entity.type
_entity.pdbx_description
1 polymer ?
#
loop_
_entity_poly.entity_id
_entity_poly.type
_entity_poly.pdbx_seq_one_letter_code
_entity_poly.pdbx_strand_id
1 'polypeptide(L)'
;MLSFIFRFIANCRGEKRRGPLDVQEINQAEVTLIRIVQLQEFKKDIMSLKENNRVSAESLIKSLNPFLDIDGVLRVGGRLCNSDLNFECKFPVILPCNHKLTNLIVEYFHLKYFHLGPQALLYQVRQRFWPLRGRNVCRKNNGQIDRGISWKGQ
;
A
#
# COMPACT_ATOMS: atom_id res chain seq x y z
N MET A 1 7.46 4.57 13.41
CA MET A 1 7.35 6.01 13.73
C MET A 1 5.88 6.44 13.86
N LEU A 2 5.01 6.24 12.86
CA LEU A 2 3.57 6.58 12.95
C LEU A 2 2.81 5.81 14.03
N SER A 3 3.15 4.54 14.27
CA SER A 3 2.63 3.73 15.38
C SER A 3 2.89 4.36 16.76
N PHE A 4 4.05 5.00 16.96
CA PHE A 4 4.34 5.75 18.19
C PHE A 4 3.53 7.04 18.29
N ILE A 5 3.24 7.72 17.17
CA ILE A 5 2.39 8.92 17.14
C ILE A 5 0.95 8.55 17.51
N PHE A 6 0.39 7.46 16.96
CA PHE A 6 -0.94 7.01 17.33
C PHE A 6 -1.01 6.53 18.78
N ARG A 7 0.01 5.81 19.27
CA ARG A 7 0.11 5.47 20.69
C ARG A 7 0.16 6.72 21.58
N PHE A 8 0.91 7.74 21.19
CA PHE A 8 0.96 9.01 21.92
C PHE A 8 -0.43 9.67 21.99
N ILE A 9 -1.15 9.73 20.86
CA ILE A 9 -2.53 10.27 20.82
C ILE A 9 -3.48 9.45 21.70
N ALA A 10 -3.39 8.12 21.66
CA ALA A 10 -4.20 7.23 22.51
C ALA A 10 -3.89 7.45 24.00
N ASN A 11 -2.62 7.58 24.36
CA ASN A 11 -2.17 7.89 25.71
C ASN A 11 -2.70 9.25 26.20
N CYS A 12 -2.72 10.27 25.33
CA CYS A 12 -3.32 11.57 25.63
C CYS A 12 -4.84 11.50 25.83
N ARG A 13 -5.51 10.49 25.27
CA ARG A 13 -6.96 10.24 25.41
C ARG A 13 -7.32 9.30 26.56
N GLY A 14 -6.34 8.88 27.36
CA GLY A 14 -6.54 8.05 28.55
C GLY A 14 -6.28 6.54 28.35
N GLU A 15 -6.07 6.09 27.12
CA GLU A 15 -5.70 4.69 26.82
C GLU A 15 -4.19 4.48 26.98
N LYS A 16 -3.68 4.58 28.20
CA LYS A 16 -2.23 4.55 28.47
C LYS A 16 -1.62 3.18 28.16
N ARG A 17 -0.83 3.11 27.09
CA ARG A 17 -0.01 1.96 26.67
C ARG A 17 1.48 2.27 26.85
N ARG A 18 2.24 1.29 27.37
CA ARG A 18 3.68 1.37 27.65
C ARG A 18 4.40 0.13 27.11
N GLY A 19 5.72 0.20 26.98
CA GLY A 19 6.55 -0.91 26.49
C GLY A 19 6.73 -0.93 24.97
N PRO A 20 7.22 -2.05 24.39
CA PRO A 20 7.40 -2.22 22.95
C PRO A 20 6.10 -1.99 22.16
N LEU A 21 6.21 -1.68 20.87
CA LEU A 21 5.03 -1.56 20.00
C LEU A 21 4.38 -2.92 19.81
N ASP A 22 3.06 -2.97 19.97
CA ASP A 22 2.29 -4.14 19.62
C ASP A 22 2.08 -4.21 18.10
N VAL A 23 1.95 -5.44 17.58
CA VAL A 23 1.67 -5.72 16.17
C VAL A 23 0.37 -5.03 15.74
N GLN A 24 -0.65 -5.00 16.61
CA GLN A 24 -1.91 -4.33 16.29
C GLN A 24 -1.72 -2.83 16.05
N GLU A 25 -0.87 -2.15 16.83
CA GLU A 25 -0.62 -0.73 16.66
C GLU A 25 0.20 -0.42 15.40
N ILE A 26 1.11 -1.31 15.03
CA ILE A 26 1.84 -1.21 13.77
C ILE A 26 0.86 -1.38 12.60
N ASN A 27 0.00 -2.39 12.64
CA ASN A 27 -0.99 -2.65 11.59
C ASN A 27 -1.98 -1.51 11.47
N GLN A 28 -2.51 -1.00 12.60
CA GLN A 28 -3.43 0.12 12.60
C GLN A 28 -2.79 1.38 12.04
N ALA A 29 -1.51 1.61 12.35
CA ALA A 29 -0.78 2.74 11.80
C ALA A 29 -0.59 2.63 10.30
N GLU A 30 -0.25 1.44 9.81
CA GLU A 30 -0.10 1.15 8.39
C GLU A 30 -1.42 1.36 7.64
N VAL A 31 -2.52 0.74 8.10
CA VAL A 31 -3.85 0.86 7.50
C VAL A 31 -4.30 2.32 7.46
N THR A 32 -4.09 3.06 8.54
CA THR A 32 -4.46 4.48 8.61
C THR A 32 -3.69 5.30 7.56
N LEU A 33 -2.38 5.07 7.42
CA LEU A 33 -1.56 5.78 6.44
C LEU A 33 -2.02 5.46 5.01
N ILE A 34 -2.29 4.20 4.71
CA ILE A 34 -2.82 3.76 3.41
C ILE A 34 -4.14 4.48 3.12
N ARG A 35 -5.07 4.49 4.08
CA ARG A 35 -6.38 5.14 3.92
C ARG A 35 -6.27 6.63 3.66
N ILE A 36 -5.37 7.33 4.38
CA ILE A 36 -5.13 8.76 4.15
C ILE A 36 -4.69 9.00 2.71
N VAL A 37 -3.71 8.23 2.23
CA VAL A 37 -3.20 8.36 0.86
C VAL A 37 -4.27 8.02 -0.17
N GLN A 38 -5.06 6.96 0.07
CA GLN A 38 -6.14 6.59 -0.83
C GLN A 38 -7.25 7.65 -0.87
N LEU A 39 -7.59 8.27 0.26
CA LEU A 39 -8.55 9.38 0.31
C LEU A 39 -8.04 10.63 -0.40
N GLN A 40 -6.73 10.88 -0.41
CA GLN A 40 -6.12 11.99 -1.15
C GLN A 40 -6.20 11.74 -2.67
N GLU A 41 -5.82 10.55 -3.12
CA GLU A 41 -5.62 10.25 -4.54
C GLU A 41 -6.86 9.69 -5.24
N PHE A 42 -7.72 8.98 -4.52
CA PHE A 42 -8.89 8.26 -5.05
C PHE A 42 -10.19 8.72 -4.42
N LYS A 43 -10.26 9.99 -3.95
CA LYS A 43 -11.45 10.53 -3.26
C LYS A 43 -12.74 10.25 -4.02
N LYS A 44 -12.76 10.56 -5.32
CA LYS A 44 -13.94 10.39 -6.18
C LYS A 44 -14.38 8.92 -6.27
N ASP A 45 -13.42 8.02 -6.45
CA ASP A 45 -13.68 6.58 -6.53
C ASP A 45 -14.22 6.03 -5.21
N ILE A 46 -13.63 6.43 -4.09
CA ILE A 46 -14.05 6.00 -2.75
C ILE A 46 -15.47 6.49 -2.44
N MET A 47 -15.78 7.75 -2.75
CA MET A 47 -17.14 8.28 -2.56
C MET A 47 -18.15 7.53 -3.42
N SER A 48 -17.83 7.32 -4.70
CA SER A 48 -18.67 6.57 -5.63
C SER A 48 -18.91 5.13 -5.18
N LEU A 49 -17.89 4.46 -4.62
CA LEU A 49 -18.03 3.13 -4.01
C LEU A 49 -18.91 3.13 -2.77
N LYS A 50 -18.83 4.16 -1.91
CA LYS A 50 -19.68 4.25 -0.72
C LYS A 50 -21.16 4.47 -1.07
N GLU A 51 -21.43 5.24 -2.10
CA GLU A 51 -22.80 5.61 -2.50
C GLU A 51 -23.45 4.55 -3.41
N ASN A 52 -22.71 4.06 -4.40
CA ASN A 52 -23.26 3.28 -5.50
C ASN A 52 -22.63 1.88 -5.62
N ASN A 53 -21.72 1.52 -4.70
CA ASN A 53 -20.96 0.28 -4.71
C ASN A 53 -20.17 0.03 -6.01
N ARG A 54 -19.90 1.08 -6.79
CA ARG A 54 -19.22 1.03 -8.08
C ARG A 54 -18.48 2.34 -8.33
N VAL A 55 -17.29 2.27 -8.93
CA VAL A 55 -16.60 3.46 -9.46
C VAL A 55 -17.14 3.87 -10.83
N SER A 56 -16.94 5.14 -11.20
CA SER A 56 -17.33 5.69 -12.51
C SER A 56 -16.64 4.96 -13.67
N ALA A 57 -17.24 5.02 -14.86
CA ALA A 57 -16.74 4.32 -16.05
C ALA A 57 -15.37 4.86 -16.50
N GLU A 58 -15.11 6.15 -16.25
CA GLU A 58 -13.88 6.87 -16.60
C GLU A 58 -12.76 6.66 -15.57
N SER A 59 -13.05 5.98 -14.46
CA SER A 59 -12.08 5.73 -13.40
C SER A 59 -10.90 4.88 -13.89
N LEU A 60 -9.69 5.35 -13.60
CA LEU A 60 -8.44 4.65 -13.92
C LEU A 60 -8.37 3.26 -13.26
N ILE A 61 -9.11 3.06 -12.18
CA ILE A 61 -9.13 1.81 -11.43
C ILE A 61 -10.33 0.91 -11.77
N LYS A 62 -11.23 1.33 -12.67
CA LYS A 62 -12.43 0.55 -13.03
C LYS A 62 -12.09 -0.89 -13.46
N SER A 63 -11.05 -1.04 -14.28
CA SER A 63 -10.56 -2.33 -14.79
C SER A 63 -9.99 -3.28 -13.72
N LEU A 64 -9.82 -2.78 -12.50
CA LEU A 64 -9.36 -3.54 -11.33
C LEU A 64 -10.53 -4.06 -10.48
N ASN A 65 -11.79 -3.80 -10.89
CA ASN A 65 -13.00 -4.12 -10.14
C ASN A 65 -12.87 -3.75 -8.64
N PRO A 66 -12.63 -2.46 -8.33
CA PRO A 66 -12.20 -2.04 -7.00
C PRO A 66 -13.34 -2.12 -5.99
N PHE A 67 -13.01 -2.40 -4.74
CA PHE A 67 -13.96 -2.40 -3.62
C PHE A 67 -13.31 -1.86 -2.34
N LEU A 68 -14.13 -1.51 -1.35
CA LEU A 68 -13.68 -1.16 0.00
C LEU A 68 -13.82 -2.38 0.91
N ASP A 69 -12.76 -2.73 1.62
CA ASP A 69 -12.82 -3.78 2.65
C ASP A 69 -13.47 -3.28 3.95
N ILE A 70 -13.53 -4.16 4.96
CA ILE A 70 -14.12 -3.85 6.26
C ILE A 70 -13.39 -2.73 7.02
N ASP A 71 -12.10 -2.53 6.74
CA ASP A 71 -11.30 -1.46 7.33
C ASP A 71 -11.41 -0.14 6.54
N GLY A 72 -12.14 -0.15 5.42
CA GLY A 72 -12.31 0.98 4.52
C GLY A 72 -11.10 1.23 3.62
N VAL A 73 -10.29 0.21 3.37
CA VAL A 73 -9.16 0.24 2.44
C VAL A 73 -9.63 -0.13 1.04
N LEU A 74 -9.19 0.65 0.05
CA LEU A 74 -9.48 0.42 -1.36
C LEU A 74 -8.59 -0.69 -1.92
N ARG A 75 -9.20 -1.78 -2.39
CA ARG A 75 -8.53 -2.99 -2.86
C ARG A 75 -8.94 -3.38 -4.28
N VAL A 76 -8.09 -4.15 -4.94
CA VAL A 76 -8.37 -4.79 -6.23
C VAL A 76 -9.33 -5.95 -6.02
N GLY A 77 -10.35 -6.07 -6.88
CA GLY A 77 -11.25 -7.23 -6.91
C GLY A 77 -11.14 -8.04 -8.19
N GLY A 78 -12.01 -9.05 -8.32
CA GLY A 78 -12.19 -9.80 -9.55
C GLY A 78 -11.20 -10.96 -9.74
N ARG A 79 -10.18 -10.78 -10.60
CA ARG A 79 -9.44 -11.88 -11.29
C ARG A 79 -8.98 -13.06 -10.43
N LEU A 80 -8.68 -12.85 -9.15
CA LEU A 80 -8.16 -13.87 -8.24
C LEU A 80 -9.16 -14.33 -7.18
N CYS A 81 -10.43 -13.91 -7.25
CA CYS A 81 -11.42 -14.20 -6.22
C CYS A 81 -11.64 -15.70 -5.97
N ASN A 82 -11.50 -16.53 -7.01
CA ASN A 82 -11.70 -17.98 -6.96
C ASN A 82 -10.40 -18.78 -6.80
N SER A 83 -9.27 -18.13 -6.55
CA SER A 83 -7.99 -18.83 -6.31
C SER A 83 -7.89 -19.34 -4.88
N ASP A 84 -6.91 -20.21 -4.57
CA ASP A 84 -6.60 -20.64 -3.19
C ASP A 84 -5.57 -19.73 -2.49
N LEU A 85 -5.30 -18.55 -3.08
CA LEU A 85 -4.35 -17.60 -2.51
C LEU A 85 -4.84 -17.00 -1.19
N ASN A 86 -3.91 -16.45 -0.41
CA ASN A 86 -4.27 -15.69 0.79
C ASN A 86 -5.05 -14.41 0.41
N PHE A 87 -5.79 -13.85 1.37
CA PHE A 87 -6.64 -12.68 1.15
C PHE A 87 -5.89 -11.48 0.56
N GLU A 88 -4.70 -11.19 1.07
CA GLU A 88 -3.87 -10.06 0.62
C GLU A 88 -3.39 -10.20 -0.82
N CYS A 89 -3.05 -11.42 -1.25
CA CYS A 89 -2.68 -11.75 -2.62
C CYS A 89 -3.89 -11.72 -3.56
N LYS A 90 -5.07 -12.15 -3.08
CA LYS A 90 -6.32 -12.11 -3.84
C LYS A 90 -6.80 -10.69 -4.08
N PHE A 91 -6.73 -9.88 -3.04
CA PHE A 91 -7.29 -8.54 -2.98
C PHE A 91 -6.24 -7.51 -2.56
N PRO A 92 -5.19 -7.30 -3.38
CA PRO A 92 -4.11 -6.41 -3.01
C PRO A 92 -4.59 -4.95 -2.89
N VAL A 93 -3.97 -4.22 -1.99
CA VAL A 93 -4.28 -2.81 -1.69
C VAL A 93 -3.89 -1.93 -2.87
N ILE A 94 -4.82 -1.11 -3.38
CA ILE A 94 -4.53 -0.20 -4.50
C ILE A 94 -3.65 0.95 -4.02
N LEU A 95 -2.49 1.14 -4.67
CA LEU A 95 -1.58 2.23 -4.37
C LEU A 95 -1.48 3.21 -5.55
N PRO A 96 -1.46 4.53 -5.29
CA PRO A 96 -1.22 5.53 -6.33
C PRO A 96 0.18 5.38 -6.93
N CYS A 97 0.35 5.67 -8.22
CA CYS A 97 1.63 5.48 -8.92
C CYS A 97 2.71 6.49 -8.50
N ASN A 98 2.32 7.71 -8.14
CA ASN A 98 3.20 8.85 -7.92
C ASN A 98 3.08 9.39 -6.49
N HIS A 99 3.22 8.52 -5.49
CA HIS A 99 3.16 8.94 -4.09
C HIS A 99 4.38 8.45 -3.29
N LYS A 100 4.81 9.24 -2.29
CA LYS A 100 5.98 8.90 -1.46
C LYS A 100 5.79 7.57 -0.74
N LEU A 101 4.57 7.30 -0.24
CA LEU A 101 4.22 6.01 0.38
C LEU A 101 4.49 4.83 -0.56
N THR A 102 4.03 4.91 -1.81
CA THR A 102 4.23 3.84 -2.79
C THR A 102 5.71 3.59 -3.04
N ASN A 103 6.52 4.65 -3.14
CA ASN A 103 7.97 4.51 -3.31
C ASN A 103 8.62 3.85 -2.10
N LEU A 104 8.25 4.26 -0.88
CA LEU A 104 8.77 3.65 0.36
C LEU A 104 8.39 2.17 0.47
N ILE A 105 7.18 1.79 0.07
CA ILE A 105 6.76 0.38 0.02
C ILE A 105 7.63 -0.39 -0.97
N VAL A 106 7.76 0.11 -2.21
CA VAL A 106 8.57 -0.56 -3.24
C VAL A 106 10.04 -0.67 -2.83
N GLU A 107 10.60 0.38 -2.22
CA GLU A 107 11.95 0.41 -1.67
C GLU A 107 12.13 -0.62 -0.54
N TYR A 108 11.17 -0.72 0.38
CA TYR A 108 11.18 -1.74 1.43
C TYR A 108 11.25 -3.16 0.83
N PHE A 109 10.44 -3.47 -0.18
CA PHE A 109 10.48 -4.77 -0.85
C PHE A 109 11.79 -4.97 -1.63
N HIS A 110 12.34 -3.93 -2.26
CA HIS A 110 13.64 -3.99 -2.95
C HIS A 110 14.76 -4.41 -2.00
N LEU A 111 14.84 -3.75 -0.84
CA LEU A 111 15.85 -4.02 0.17
C LEU A 111 15.62 -5.38 0.87
N LYS A 112 14.37 -5.71 1.20
CA LYS A 112 14.01 -6.96 1.88
C LYS A 112 14.36 -8.20 1.08
N TYR A 113 14.25 -8.12 -0.25
CA TYR A 113 14.50 -9.26 -1.15
C TYR A 113 15.82 -9.12 -1.91
N PHE A 114 16.80 -8.40 -1.36
CA PHE A 114 18.18 -8.33 -1.88
C PHE A 114 18.28 -7.80 -3.32
N HIS A 115 17.66 -6.65 -3.59
CA HIS A 115 17.78 -5.93 -4.85
C HIS A 115 17.22 -6.65 -6.08
N LEU A 116 16.08 -7.33 -5.91
CA LEU A 116 15.38 -7.99 -7.01
C LEU A 116 15.23 -7.07 -8.22
N GLY A 117 15.49 -7.61 -9.41
CA GLY A 117 15.21 -6.90 -10.65
C GLY A 117 13.73 -6.49 -10.75
N PRO A 118 13.39 -5.46 -11.57
CA PRO A 118 12.09 -4.79 -11.52
C PRO A 118 10.86 -5.70 -11.66
N GLN A 119 10.98 -6.79 -12.42
CA GLN A 119 9.87 -7.74 -12.63
C GLN A 119 9.63 -8.62 -11.39
N ALA A 120 10.71 -9.13 -10.78
CA ALA A 120 10.64 -9.93 -9.56
C ALA A 120 10.21 -9.06 -8.37
N LEU A 121 10.70 -7.82 -8.30
CA LEU A 121 10.24 -6.83 -7.32
C LEU A 121 8.74 -6.57 -7.46
N LEU A 122 8.26 -6.32 -8.68
CA LEU A 122 6.82 -6.10 -8.92
C LEU A 122 5.98 -7.31 -8.49
N TYR A 123 6.48 -8.53 -8.74
CA TYR A 123 5.80 -9.74 -8.28
C TYR A 123 5.67 -9.79 -6.76
N GLN A 124 6.75 -9.50 -6.03
CA GLN A 124 6.74 -9.48 -4.55
C GLN A 124 5.81 -8.39 -4.01
N VAL A 125 5.86 -7.18 -4.59
CA VAL A 125 4.96 -6.08 -4.20
C VAL A 125 3.50 -6.48 -4.43
N ARG A 126 3.18 -7.15 -5.56
CA ARG A 126 1.83 -7.60 -5.92
C ARG A 126 1.25 -8.70 -5.03
N GLN A 127 2.05 -9.31 -4.16
CA GLN A 127 1.52 -10.23 -3.14
C GLN A 127 0.67 -9.50 -2.09
N ARG A 128 0.76 -8.16 -1.98
CA ARG A 128 -0.01 -7.38 -1.01
C ARG A 128 -0.50 -6.03 -1.53
N PHE A 129 0.19 -5.46 -2.50
CA PHE A 129 -0.05 -4.11 -2.99
C PHE A 129 -0.14 -4.06 -4.52
N TRP A 130 -1.08 -3.29 -5.02
CA TRP A 130 -1.27 -3.04 -6.43
C TRP A 130 -0.92 -1.59 -6.80
N PRO A 131 0.36 -1.27 -6.99
CA PRO A 131 0.75 0.05 -7.48
C PRO A 131 0.23 0.26 -8.90
N LEU A 132 -0.51 1.35 -9.10
CA LEU A 132 -0.88 1.79 -10.44
C LEU A 132 0.39 1.99 -11.27
N ARG A 133 0.35 1.54 -12.53
CA ARG A 133 1.54 1.54 -13.41
C ARG A 133 2.76 0.86 -12.76
N GLY A 134 2.55 -0.19 -11.97
CA GLY A 134 3.57 -0.82 -11.11
C GLY A 134 4.90 -1.16 -11.77
N ARG A 135 4.91 -1.56 -13.06
CA ARG A 135 6.15 -1.77 -13.83
C ARG A 135 7.04 -0.53 -13.85
N ASN A 136 6.45 0.64 -14.08
CA ASN A 136 7.19 1.91 -14.15
C ASN A 136 7.70 2.32 -12.77
N VAL A 137 6.89 2.11 -11.72
CA VAL A 137 7.25 2.40 -10.34
C VAL A 137 8.45 1.55 -9.89
N CYS A 138 8.40 0.23 -10.14
CA CYS A 138 9.49 -0.67 -9.78
C CYS A 138 10.77 -0.33 -10.55
N ARG A 139 10.70 -0.07 -11.87
CA ARG A 139 11.87 0.31 -12.67
C ARG A 139 12.52 1.62 -12.18
N LYS A 140 11.70 2.62 -11.83
CA LYS A 140 12.18 3.90 -11.31
C LYS A 140 12.92 3.72 -9.99
N ASN A 141 12.33 3.01 -9.03
CA ASN A 141 12.92 2.82 -7.71
C ASN A 141 14.19 1.96 -7.75
N ASN A 142 14.21 0.87 -8.54
CA ASN A 142 15.40 0.05 -8.74
C ASN A 142 16.59 0.92 -9.19
N GLY A 143 16.39 1.72 -10.24
CA GLY A 143 17.44 2.58 -10.77
C GLY A 143 17.85 3.74 -9.86
N GLN A 144 17.02 4.17 -8.91
CA GLN A 144 17.35 5.22 -7.94
C GLN A 144 18.13 4.67 -6.74
N ILE A 145 17.73 3.51 -6.22
CA ILE A 145 18.33 2.89 -5.04
C ILE A 145 19.70 2.30 -5.37
N ASP A 146 19.83 1.59 -6.49
CA ASP A 146 21.10 0.96 -6.90
C ASP A 146 22.18 2.02 -7.14
N ARG A 147 21.78 3.19 -7.69
CA ARG A 147 22.67 4.35 -7.83
C ARG A 147 23.11 4.91 -6.48
N GLY A 148 22.24 4.95 -5.47
CA GLY A 148 22.57 5.45 -4.13
C GLY A 148 23.51 4.53 -3.33
N ILE A 149 23.47 3.22 -3.59
CA ILE A 149 24.36 2.23 -2.94
C ILE A 149 25.76 2.26 -3.56
N SER A 150 25.86 2.51 -4.87
CA SER A 150 27.14 2.62 -5.59
C SER A 150 28.07 3.74 -5.06
N TRP A 151 27.56 4.76 -4.37
CA TRP A 151 28.36 5.87 -3.83
C TRP A 151 28.82 5.69 -2.37
N LYS A 152 28.40 4.60 -1.70
CA LYS A 152 28.83 4.32 -0.31
C LYS A 152 29.98 3.32 -0.22
N GLY A 153 30.58 2.96 -1.34
CA GLY A 153 31.65 1.96 -1.45
C GLY A 153 33.01 2.51 -1.89
N GLN A 154 33.26 3.82 -1.74
CA GLN A 154 34.58 4.45 -1.95
C GLN A 154 34.96 5.30 -0.74
#